data_AF-A0A6G2JJ72-F1
#
_entry.id   AF-A0A6G2JJ72-F1
#
_cell.length_a   1.000
_cell.length_b   1.000
_cell.length_c   1.000
_cell.angle_alpha   90.00
_cell.angle_beta   90.00
_cell.angle_gamma   90.00
#
_symmetry.space_group_name_H-M   'P 1'
#
loop_
_entity.id
_entity.type
_entity.pdbx_description
1 polymer ?
#
loop_
_entity_poly.entity_id
_entity_poly.type
_entity_poly.pdbx_seq_one_letter_code
_entity_poly.pdbx_strand_id
1 'polypeptide(L)'
;MRVIAVRGELLHAASWSELDGDPLKRLKGSYQRENRAWWGLTGRMGRTNWLAVCNNESKIKKHLDTVRLAKNHEFPGVAVDAMRALMDIENVGYGTATLLLTLARPDRLLSLNTASEKAFGKLSGMSPWKLRKPENYKKLLQWLYDLPWYKEYKDTPPIDEDLVPIWEFRAALVDSFVYEPT
;
A
#
# COMPACT_ATOMS: atom_id res chain seq x y z
N MET A 1 15.28 3.62 6.54
CA MET A 1 14.72 3.12 7.82
C MET A 1 13.78 4.09 8.53
N ARG A 2 14.07 5.38 8.74
CA ARG A 2 13.16 6.33 9.47
C ARG A 2 11.74 6.49 8.88
N VAL A 3 11.57 6.32 7.57
CA VAL A 3 10.25 6.45 6.90
C VAL A 3 9.32 5.26 7.21
N ILE A 4 9.90 4.12 7.62
CA ILE A 4 9.24 2.82 7.76
C ILE A 4 8.57 2.69 9.15
N ALA A 5 9.30 3.00 10.23
CA ALA A 5 8.76 3.01 11.59
C ALA A 5 7.60 4.02 11.78
N VAL A 6 7.72 5.18 11.12
CA VAL A 6 6.70 6.24 11.11
C VAL A 6 5.38 5.79 10.42
N ARG A 7 5.39 4.71 9.61
CA ARG A 7 4.19 4.23 8.90
C ARG A 7 3.18 3.58 9.81
N GLY A 8 3.64 2.67 10.68
CA GLY A 8 2.78 1.99 11.64
C GLY A 8 2.16 3.01 12.60
N GLU A 9 2.99 3.88 13.18
CA GLU A 9 2.55 4.92 14.11
C GLU A 9 1.47 5.84 13.51
N LEU A 10 1.62 6.29 12.25
CA LEU A 10 0.66 7.21 11.64
C LEU A 10 -0.62 6.53 11.16
N LEU A 11 -0.58 5.28 10.69
CA LEU A 11 -1.80 4.52 10.39
C LEU A 11 -2.62 4.21 11.65
N HIS A 12 -1.94 4.10 12.79
CA HIS A 12 -2.54 3.79 14.09
C HIS A 12 -2.76 5.03 14.98
N ALA A 13 -2.48 6.23 14.48
CA ALA A 13 -2.83 7.46 15.17
C ALA A 13 -4.33 7.46 15.54
N ALA A 14 -4.68 7.99 16.71
CA ALA A 14 -6.05 7.95 17.22
C ALA A 14 -7.07 8.50 16.21
N SER A 15 -6.70 9.59 15.52
CA SER A 15 -7.49 10.22 14.46
C SER A 15 -6.57 10.83 13.39
N TRP A 16 -6.81 10.52 12.12
CA TRP A 16 -6.12 11.13 10.96
C TRP A 16 -6.63 12.54 10.67
N SER A 17 -7.87 12.84 11.06
CA SER A 17 -8.44 14.18 10.96
C SER A 17 -7.86 15.16 11.98
N GLU A 18 -7.35 14.65 13.10
CA GLU A 18 -6.70 15.42 14.17
C GLU A 18 -5.19 15.55 13.99
N LEU A 19 -4.59 14.83 13.02
CA LEU A 19 -3.19 15.04 12.68
C LEU A 19 -2.99 16.47 12.17
N ASP A 20 -2.10 17.20 12.80
CA ASP A 20 -1.65 18.52 12.39
C ASP A 20 -0.14 18.53 12.13
N GLY A 21 0.40 19.72 11.82
CA GLY A 21 1.84 19.96 11.78
C GLY A 21 2.66 18.94 10.96
N ASP A 22 3.70 18.40 11.59
CA ASP A 22 4.66 17.47 10.98
C ASP A 22 4.03 16.10 10.66
N PRO A 23 3.31 15.40 11.58
CA PRO A 23 2.58 14.15 11.31
C PRO A 23 1.68 14.19 10.06
N LEU A 24 0.89 15.26 9.91
CA LEU A 24 0.03 15.44 8.75
C LEU A 24 0.83 15.61 7.46
N LYS A 25 1.92 16.38 7.51
CA LYS A 25 2.83 16.54 6.36
C LYS A 25 3.50 15.21 5.99
N ARG A 26 3.83 14.38 6.98
CA ARG A 26 4.38 13.02 6.78
C ARG A 26 3.40 12.11 6.06
N LEU A 27 2.14 12.17 6.47
CA LEU A 27 1.09 11.34 5.91
C LEU A 27 0.74 11.78 4.48
N LYS A 28 0.65 13.10 4.22
CA LYS A 28 0.27 13.70 2.92
C LYS A 28 1.38 13.82 1.89
N GLY A 29 2.64 13.70 2.27
CA GLY A 29 3.76 13.94 1.34
C GLY A 29 4.00 15.40 0.97
N SER A 30 3.49 16.34 1.77
CA SER A 30 3.62 17.78 1.52
C SER A 30 5.00 18.37 1.85
N TYR A 31 5.98 17.55 2.23
CA TYR A 31 7.37 17.96 2.47
C TYR A 31 8.20 18.21 1.21
N GLN A 32 7.64 17.99 0.02
CA GLN A 32 8.35 18.17 -1.25
C GLN A 32 9.06 19.52 -1.40
N ARG A 33 8.60 20.58 -0.71
CA ARG A 33 9.25 21.90 -0.74
C ARG A 33 10.51 22.01 0.12
N GLU A 34 10.62 21.21 1.18
CA GLU A 34 11.69 21.32 2.18
C GLU A 34 12.66 20.12 2.13
N ASN A 35 12.20 18.95 1.69
CA ASN A 35 13.03 17.76 1.56
C ASN A 35 12.60 16.90 0.36
N ARG A 36 13.33 17.03 -0.76
CA ARG A 36 13.07 16.29 -2.02
C ARG A 36 13.19 14.77 -1.89
N ALA A 37 13.78 14.26 -0.80
CA ALA A 37 13.94 12.83 -0.56
C ALA A 37 12.68 12.16 0.03
N TRP A 38 11.61 12.92 0.32
CA TRP A 38 10.46 12.36 1.01
C TRP A 38 9.11 12.75 0.38
N TRP A 39 8.43 11.71 -0.10
CA TRP A 39 7.17 11.79 -0.83
C TRP A 39 5.95 11.55 0.06
N GLY A 40 6.16 11.41 1.38
CA GLY A 40 5.16 11.02 2.37
C GLY A 40 4.55 9.64 2.17
N LEU A 41 3.59 9.29 3.03
CA LEU A 41 2.98 7.97 3.04
C LEU A 41 1.94 7.75 1.95
N THR A 42 1.18 8.79 1.65
CA THR A 42 0.12 8.75 0.64
C THR A 42 0.56 9.26 -0.73
N GLY A 43 1.84 9.62 -0.89
CA GLY A 43 2.32 10.26 -2.10
C GLY A 43 1.62 11.61 -2.35
N ARG A 44 1.50 11.99 -3.63
CA ARG A 44 0.75 13.20 -4.04
C ARG A 44 -0.75 12.91 -4.13
N MET A 45 -1.38 12.58 -3.01
CA MET A 45 -2.84 12.41 -2.97
C MET A 45 -3.52 13.75 -3.22
N GLY A 46 -4.47 13.79 -4.16
CA GLY A 46 -5.27 14.99 -4.40
C GLY A 46 -6.03 15.42 -3.16
N ARG A 47 -6.24 16.74 -2.98
CA ARG A 47 -6.92 17.30 -1.79
C ARG A 47 -8.28 16.64 -1.54
N THR A 48 -9.06 16.41 -2.58
CA THR A 48 -10.38 15.77 -2.51
C THR A 48 -10.31 14.35 -1.99
N ASN A 49 -9.40 13.53 -2.54
CA ASN A 49 -9.19 12.15 -2.08
C ASN A 49 -8.74 12.13 -0.61
N TRP A 50 -7.84 13.05 -0.22
CA TRP A 50 -7.39 13.15 1.17
C TRP A 50 -8.55 13.46 2.13
N LEU A 51 -9.39 14.43 1.79
CA LEU A 51 -10.56 14.77 2.60
C LEU A 51 -11.52 13.58 2.71
N ALA A 52 -11.73 12.84 1.63
CA ALA A 52 -12.54 11.63 1.66
C ALA A 52 -11.97 10.55 2.58
N VAL A 53 -10.65 10.38 2.60
CA VAL A 53 -9.96 9.47 3.53
C VAL A 53 -10.17 9.88 4.99
N CYS A 54 -10.00 11.17 5.32
CA CYS A 54 -10.27 11.67 6.68
C CYS A 54 -11.75 11.51 7.07
N ASN A 55 -12.67 11.89 6.19
CA ASN A 55 -14.11 11.87 6.48
C ASN A 55 -14.66 10.44 6.65
N ASN A 56 -13.96 9.44 6.12
CA ASN A 56 -14.34 8.02 6.22
C ASN A 56 -13.35 7.18 7.03
N GLU A 57 -12.52 7.83 7.85
CA GLU A 57 -11.42 7.19 8.56
C GLU A 57 -11.82 5.90 9.30
N SER A 58 -12.90 5.95 10.11
CA SER A 58 -13.35 4.78 10.88
C SER A 58 -13.74 3.60 9.98
N LYS A 59 -14.35 3.88 8.82
CA LYS A 59 -14.70 2.84 7.83
C LYS A 59 -13.44 2.27 7.19
N ILE A 60 -12.50 3.13 6.81
CA ILE A 60 -11.23 2.73 6.21
C ILE A 60 -10.44 1.86 7.18
N LYS A 61 -10.23 2.33 8.42
CA LYS A 61 -9.51 1.59 9.47
C LYS A 61 -10.09 0.20 9.71
N LYS A 62 -11.42 0.06 9.74
CA LYS A 62 -12.08 -1.26 9.84
C LYS A 62 -11.64 -2.23 8.74
N HIS A 63 -11.55 -1.77 7.49
CA HIS A 63 -11.09 -2.60 6.37
C HIS A 63 -9.58 -2.86 6.41
N LEU A 64 -8.78 -1.89 6.86
CA LEU A 64 -7.35 -2.07 7.04
C LEU A 64 -7.04 -3.09 8.15
N ASP A 65 -7.76 -3.06 9.27
CA ASP A 65 -7.61 -4.05 10.34
C ASP A 65 -7.99 -5.46 9.88
N THR A 66 -9.03 -5.59 9.05
CA THR A 66 -9.41 -6.88 8.45
C THR A 66 -8.25 -7.48 7.65
N VAL A 67 -7.59 -6.67 6.82
CA VAL A 67 -6.43 -7.09 6.03
C VAL A 67 -5.22 -7.37 6.92
N ARG A 68 -5.01 -6.58 7.98
CA ARG A 68 -3.91 -6.75 8.92
C ARG A 68 -3.95 -8.11 9.60
N LEU A 69 -5.13 -8.51 10.05
CA LEU A 69 -5.38 -9.74 10.79
C LEU A 69 -5.53 -10.99 9.89
N ALA A 70 -5.62 -10.80 8.57
CA ALA A 70 -5.82 -11.89 7.63
C ALA A 70 -4.64 -12.87 7.59
N LYS A 71 -4.97 -14.17 7.60
CA LYS A 71 -3.96 -15.24 7.52
C LYS A 71 -3.45 -15.42 6.09
N ASN A 72 -2.26 -16.00 5.97
CA ASN A 72 -1.56 -16.07 4.70
C ASN A 72 -2.30 -16.84 3.58
N HIS A 73 -3.08 -17.88 3.89
CA HIS A 73 -3.73 -18.73 2.88
C HIS A 73 -4.99 -18.11 2.28
N GLU A 74 -5.67 -17.22 3.01
CA GLU A 74 -6.88 -16.51 2.57
C GLU A 74 -6.59 -15.09 2.05
N PHE A 75 -5.36 -14.60 2.27
CA PHE A 75 -5.00 -13.20 2.13
C PHE A 75 -5.40 -12.56 0.80
N PRO A 76 -5.13 -13.14 -0.40
CA PRO A 76 -5.51 -12.50 -1.66
C PRO A 76 -7.01 -12.26 -1.80
N GLY A 77 -7.85 -13.11 -1.20
CA GLY A 77 -9.30 -12.92 -1.19
C GLY A 77 -9.69 -11.73 -0.30
N VAL A 78 -9.22 -11.75 0.95
CA VAL A 78 -9.48 -10.68 1.93
C VAL A 78 -9.01 -9.31 1.43
N ALA A 79 -7.84 -9.26 0.80
CA ALA A 79 -7.30 -8.04 0.21
C ALA A 79 -8.21 -7.45 -0.89
N VAL A 80 -8.78 -8.30 -1.74
CA VAL A 80 -9.68 -7.86 -2.81
C VAL A 80 -11.03 -7.39 -2.27
N ASP A 81 -11.58 -8.09 -1.27
CA ASP A 81 -12.85 -7.68 -0.67
C ASP A 81 -12.71 -6.37 0.09
N ALA A 82 -11.61 -6.19 0.83
CA ALA A 82 -11.28 -4.91 1.46
C ALA A 82 -11.05 -3.80 0.42
N MET A 83 -10.37 -4.09 -0.69
CA MET A 83 -10.18 -3.11 -1.77
C MET A 83 -11.49 -2.66 -2.39
N ARG A 84 -12.43 -3.58 -2.66
CA ARG A 84 -13.75 -3.24 -3.18
C ARG A 84 -14.51 -2.35 -2.20
N ALA A 85 -14.54 -2.72 -0.92
CA ALA A 85 -15.22 -1.93 0.10
C ALA A 85 -14.61 -0.53 0.27
N LEU A 86 -13.29 -0.38 0.12
CA LEU A 86 -12.65 0.93 0.09
C LEU A 86 -13.03 1.73 -1.16
N MET A 87 -13.12 1.10 -2.33
CA MET A 87 -13.51 1.76 -3.57
C MET A 87 -14.98 2.20 -3.61
N ASP A 88 -15.84 1.61 -2.78
CA ASP A 88 -17.23 2.05 -2.60
C ASP A 88 -17.34 3.36 -1.79
N ILE A 89 -16.24 3.81 -1.17
CA ILE A 89 -16.19 5.11 -0.50
C ILE A 89 -15.98 6.20 -1.55
N GLU A 90 -16.85 7.21 -1.54
CA GLU A 90 -16.78 8.33 -2.47
C GLU A 90 -15.38 8.96 -2.50
N ASN A 91 -14.85 9.22 -3.70
CA ASN A 91 -13.51 9.77 -3.94
C ASN A 91 -12.32 8.90 -3.47
N VAL A 92 -12.56 7.64 -3.07
CA VAL A 92 -11.50 6.64 -2.88
C VAL A 92 -11.36 5.80 -4.15
N GLY A 93 -10.48 6.25 -5.04
CA GLY A 93 -10.18 5.50 -6.27
C GLY A 93 -9.31 4.28 -6.04
N TYR A 94 -9.23 3.42 -7.06
CA TYR A 94 -8.43 2.19 -7.06
C TYR A 94 -7.00 2.37 -6.53
N GLY A 95 -6.26 3.38 -7.02
CA GLY A 95 -4.89 3.64 -6.56
C GLY A 95 -4.78 4.12 -5.12
N THR A 96 -5.81 4.79 -4.60
CA THR A 96 -5.88 5.16 -3.17
C THR A 96 -6.16 3.92 -2.32
N ALA A 97 -7.08 3.06 -2.76
CA ALA A 97 -7.41 1.82 -2.05
C ALA A 97 -6.18 0.89 -1.95
N THR A 98 -5.49 0.61 -3.05
CA THR A 98 -4.29 -0.26 -3.04
C THR A 98 -3.15 0.35 -2.21
N LEU A 99 -2.98 1.66 -2.23
CA LEU A 99 -2.01 2.37 -1.38
C LEU A 99 -2.33 2.20 0.11
N LEU A 100 -3.57 2.48 0.55
CA LEU A 100 -3.98 2.34 1.94
C LEU A 100 -3.82 0.90 2.44
N LEU A 101 -4.20 -0.08 1.61
CA LEU A 101 -4.01 -1.49 1.93
C LEU A 101 -2.52 -1.85 2.03
N THR A 102 -1.70 -1.38 1.09
CA THR A 102 -0.24 -1.59 1.10
C THR A 102 0.43 -1.00 2.32
N LEU A 103 -0.05 0.15 2.79
CA LEU A 103 0.41 0.73 4.03
C LEU A 103 0.08 -0.16 5.24
N ALA A 104 -1.07 -0.84 5.24
CA ALA A 104 -1.48 -1.73 6.33
C ALA A 104 -0.76 -3.09 6.35
N ARG A 105 -0.41 -3.65 5.18
CA ARG A 105 0.32 -4.94 5.04
C ARG A 105 1.37 -4.88 3.92
N PRO A 106 2.47 -4.12 4.14
CA PRO A 106 3.50 -3.89 3.13
C PRO A 106 4.34 -5.14 2.81
N ASP A 107 4.26 -6.18 3.64
CA ASP A 107 4.86 -7.48 3.39
C ASP A 107 4.13 -8.26 2.30
N ARG A 108 2.86 -7.92 2.03
CA ARG A 108 1.94 -8.69 1.17
C ARG A 108 1.44 -7.94 -0.05
N LEU A 109 1.27 -6.63 0.05
CA LEU A 109 0.51 -5.85 -0.93
C LEU A 109 1.38 -4.93 -1.76
N LEU A 110 0.85 -4.57 -2.93
CA LEU A 110 1.47 -3.70 -3.93
C LEU A 110 0.62 -2.44 -4.13
N SER A 111 1.23 -1.27 -4.19
CA SER A 111 0.53 -0.05 -4.53
C SER A 111 0.43 0.08 -6.05
N LEU A 112 -0.78 -0.09 -6.57
CA LEU A 112 -1.02 -0.03 -8.01
C LEU A 112 -1.71 1.28 -8.39
N ASN A 113 -1.03 2.11 -9.18
CA ASN A 113 -1.54 3.37 -9.72
C ASN A 113 -1.25 3.46 -11.23
N THR A 114 -1.67 4.56 -11.86
CA THR A 114 -1.44 4.82 -13.30
C THR A 114 0.04 4.79 -13.71
N ALA A 115 0.94 5.17 -12.80
CA ALA A 115 2.38 5.21 -13.07
C ALA A 115 3.03 3.81 -12.97
N SER A 116 2.52 2.93 -12.11
CA SER A 116 3.09 1.57 -11.92
C SER A 116 2.42 0.49 -12.78
N GLU A 117 1.19 0.69 -13.28
CA GLU A 117 0.41 -0.36 -13.95
C GLU A 117 1.06 -0.94 -15.21
N LYS A 118 1.72 -0.10 -16.01
CA LYS A 118 2.36 -0.53 -17.25
C LYS A 118 3.56 -1.45 -16.97
N ALA A 119 4.40 -1.04 -16.02
CA ALA A 119 5.56 -1.80 -15.61
C ALA A 119 5.17 -3.09 -14.89
N PHE A 120 4.16 -3.06 -14.03
CA PHE A 120 3.61 -4.28 -13.42
C PHE A 120 3.01 -5.24 -14.45
N GLY A 121 2.29 -4.74 -15.44
CA GLY A 121 1.78 -5.58 -16.52
C GLY A 121 2.92 -6.27 -17.28
N LYS A 122 3.97 -5.53 -17.62
CA LYS A 122 5.17 -6.10 -18.26
C LYS A 122 5.85 -7.15 -17.38
N LEU A 123 6.04 -6.86 -16.09
CA LEU A 123 6.75 -7.72 -15.14
C LEU A 123 5.99 -9.03 -14.84
N SER A 124 4.67 -8.93 -14.72
CA SER A 124 3.79 -10.07 -14.42
C SER A 124 3.29 -10.81 -15.66
N GLY A 125 3.58 -10.32 -16.87
CA GLY A 125 3.01 -10.83 -18.11
C GLY A 125 1.49 -10.56 -18.26
N MET A 126 0.91 -9.72 -17.39
CA MET A 126 -0.51 -9.35 -17.43
C MET A 126 -0.75 -8.11 -18.28
N SER A 127 -1.92 -7.99 -18.89
CA SER A 127 -2.29 -6.76 -19.59
C SER A 127 -2.44 -5.60 -18.57
N PRO A 128 -1.74 -4.46 -18.74
CA PRO A 128 -1.80 -3.32 -17.82
C PRO A 128 -3.24 -2.83 -17.56
N TRP A 129 -4.03 -2.70 -18.63
CA TRP A 129 -5.44 -2.26 -18.57
C TRP A 129 -6.34 -3.19 -17.77
N LYS A 130 -5.94 -4.47 -17.62
CA LYS A 130 -6.70 -5.45 -16.87
C LYS A 130 -6.40 -5.36 -15.36
N LEU A 131 -5.24 -4.86 -14.96
CA LEU A 131 -4.83 -4.86 -13.54
C LEU A 131 -5.73 -4.00 -12.64
N ARG A 132 -6.40 -2.97 -13.18
CA ARG A 132 -7.37 -2.14 -12.43
C ARG A 132 -8.65 -2.86 -12.01
N LYS A 133 -8.85 -4.12 -12.44
CA LYS A 133 -9.99 -4.93 -12.02
C LYS A 133 -9.64 -5.68 -10.74
N PRO A 134 -10.52 -5.71 -9.72
CA PRO A 134 -10.23 -6.40 -8.46
C PRO A 134 -9.78 -7.85 -8.61
N GLU A 135 -10.36 -8.58 -9.56
CA GLU A 135 -10.06 -9.98 -9.85
C GLU A 135 -8.65 -10.16 -10.42
N ASN A 136 -8.14 -9.17 -11.16
CA ASN A 136 -6.79 -9.20 -11.69
C ASN A 136 -5.76 -8.73 -10.66
N TYR A 137 -6.16 -7.89 -9.70
CA TYR A 137 -5.33 -7.59 -8.55
C TYR A 137 -5.06 -8.85 -7.70
N LYS A 138 -6.09 -9.70 -7.47
CA LYS A 138 -5.89 -11.02 -6.84
C LYS A 138 -4.83 -11.84 -7.57
N LYS A 139 -4.92 -11.91 -8.90
CA LYS A 139 -3.95 -12.64 -9.73
C LYS A 139 -2.55 -12.04 -9.63
N LEU A 140 -2.44 -10.71 -9.59
CA LEU A 140 -1.15 -10.03 -9.41
C LEU A 140 -0.52 -10.39 -8.06
N LEU A 141 -1.30 -10.42 -6.97
CA LEU A 141 -0.81 -10.86 -5.66
C LEU A 141 -0.39 -12.34 -5.68
N GLN A 142 -1.17 -13.20 -6.33
CA GLN A 142 -0.81 -14.62 -6.49
C GLN A 142 0.50 -14.78 -7.26
N TRP A 143 0.66 -14.05 -8.37
CA TRP A 143 1.90 -14.01 -9.14
C TRP A 143 3.10 -13.60 -8.26
N LEU A 144 2.96 -12.54 -7.45
CA LEU A 144 4.00 -12.11 -6.52
C LEU A 144 4.35 -13.24 -5.54
N TYR A 145 3.34 -13.91 -4.99
CA TYR A 145 3.52 -14.95 -3.98
C TYR A 145 4.12 -16.24 -4.55
N ASP A 146 3.99 -16.45 -5.86
CA ASP A 146 4.57 -17.59 -6.58
C ASP A 146 6.02 -17.34 -7.00
N LEU A 147 6.55 -16.12 -6.87
CA LEU A 147 7.97 -15.86 -7.13
C LEU A 147 8.85 -16.66 -6.15
N PRO A 148 9.93 -17.31 -6.62
CA PRO A 148 10.75 -18.18 -5.77
C PRO A 148 11.23 -17.50 -4.48
N TRP A 149 11.77 -16.29 -4.60
CA TRP A 149 12.26 -15.52 -3.46
C TRP A 149 11.15 -15.12 -2.48
N TYR A 150 9.92 -14.90 -2.94
CA TYR A 150 8.83 -14.54 -2.04
C TYR A 150 8.31 -15.77 -1.30
N LYS A 151 8.17 -16.87 -2.03
CA LYS A 151 7.63 -18.14 -1.54
C LYS A 151 8.55 -18.78 -0.50
N GLU A 152 9.85 -18.79 -0.76
CA GLU A 152 10.85 -19.41 0.12
C GLU A 152 10.93 -18.71 1.48
N TYR A 153 10.91 -17.38 1.51
CA TYR A 153 11.04 -16.58 2.73
C TYR A 153 9.70 -16.15 3.33
N LYS A 154 8.58 -16.76 2.92
CA LYS A 154 7.23 -16.29 3.26
C LYS A 154 6.97 -16.17 4.77
N ASP A 155 7.46 -17.14 5.53
CA ASP A 155 7.19 -17.34 6.96
C ASP A 155 8.49 -17.37 7.79
N THR A 156 9.62 -17.04 7.17
CA THR A 156 10.94 -17.08 7.80
C THR A 156 11.61 -15.72 7.61
N PRO A 157 11.59 -14.85 8.63
CA PRO A 157 12.36 -13.62 8.59
C PRO A 157 13.87 -13.92 8.50
N PRO A 158 14.67 -13.01 7.94
CA PRO A 158 16.12 -13.16 7.88
C PRO A 158 16.71 -13.24 9.30
N ILE A 159 17.81 -13.99 9.44
CA ILE A 159 18.57 -14.10 10.70
C ILE A 159 19.21 -12.76 11.05
N ASP A 160 19.67 -12.03 10.04
CA ASP A 160 20.21 -10.69 10.18
C ASP A 160 19.08 -9.70 10.50
N GLU A 161 19.10 -9.14 11.70
CA GLU A 161 18.12 -8.18 12.20
C GLU A 161 18.04 -6.92 11.32
N ASP A 162 19.14 -6.52 10.68
CA ASP A 162 19.18 -5.36 9.79
C ASP A 162 18.36 -5.57 8.50
N LEU A 163 18.09 -6.83 8.14
CA LEU A 163 17.28 -7.20 6.97
C LEU A 163 15.80 -7.38 7.30
N VAL A 164 15.41 -7.47 8.58
CA VAL A 164 14.01 -7.63 8.99
C VAL A 164 13.13 -6.49 8.43
N PRO A 165 13.53 -5.21 8.48
CA PRO A 165 12.73 -4.14 7.87
C PRO A 165 12.57 -4.25 6.36
N ILE A 166 13.52 -4.88 5.65
CA ILE A 166 13.37 -5.13 4.20
C ILE A 166 12.36 -6.25 3.99
N TRP A 167 12.45 -7.31 4.79
CA TRP A 167 11.55 -8.45 4.74
C TRP A 167 10.10 -8.06 5.06
N GLU A 168 9.86 -7.21 6.06
CA GLU A 168 8.53 -6.70 6.42
C GLU A 168 7.89 -5.82 5.34
N PHE A 169 8.67 -5.31 4.40
CA PHE A 169 8.21 -4.42 3.32
C PHE A 169 8.39 -5.04 1.93
N ARG A 170 8.75 -6.32 1.87
CA ARG A 170 9.23 -6.99 0.66
C ARG A 170 8.28 -6.92 -0.53
N ALA A 171 6.96 -6.92 -0.32
CA ALA A 171 6.00 -6.73 -1.40
C ALA A 171 5.99 -5.27 -1.86
N ALA A 172 5.75 -4.33 -0.94
CA ALA A 172 5.71 -2.91 -1.24
C ALA A 172 7.01 -2.38 -1.87
N LEU A 173 8.16 -2.99 -1.58
CA LEU A 173 9.44 -2.63 -2.21
C LEU A 173 9.47 -2.93 -3.71
N VAL A 174 8.65 -3.87 -4.21
CA VAL A 174 8.54 -4.13 -5.65
C VAL A 174 8.07 -2.87 -6.39
N ASP A 175 7.21 -2.05 -5.77
CA ASP A 175 6.75 -0.78 -6.34
C ASP A 175 7.93 0.14 -6.72
N SER A 176 9.05 0.09 -5.99
CA SER A 176 10.23 0.93 -6.26
C SER A 176 10.93 0.59 -7.57
N PHE A 177 10.76 -0.64 -8.09
CA PHE A 177 11.37 -1.09 -9.34
C PHE A 177 10.48 -0.82 -10.57
N VAL A 178 9.22 -0.46 -10.35
CA VAL A 178 8.21 -0.32 -11.41
C VAL A 178 7.62 1.09 -11.49
N TYR A 179 7.87 1.93 -10.47
CA TYR A 179 7.37 3.30 -10.44
C TYR A 179 8.21 4.19 -11.36
N GLU A 180 7.58 4.67 -12.45
CA GLU A 180 8.13 5.70 -13.31
C GLU A 180 7.39 7.01 -13.05
N PRO A 181 8.03 8.04 -12.45
CA PRO A 181 7.37 9.32 -12.22
C PRO A 181 7.02 9.96 -13.58
N THR A 182 5.73 10.19 -13.81
CA THR A 182 5.19 10.91 -14.97
C THR A 182 5.10 12.40 -14.72
#